data_AF-A0A7J7I513-F1
#
_entry.id   AF-A0A7J7I513-F1
#
_cell.length_a   1.000
_cell.length_b   1.000
_cell.length_c   1.000
_cell.angle_alpha   90.00
_cell.angle_beta   90.00
_cell.angle_gamma   90.00
#
_symmetry.space_group_name_H-M   'P 1'
#
loop_
_entity.id
_entity.type
_entity.pdbx_description
1 polymer ?
#
loop_
_entity_poly.entity_id
_entity_poly.type
_entity_poly.pdbx_seq_one_letter_code
_entity_poly.pdbx_strand_id
1 'polypeptide(L)'
;KERKILVEEDSSYTDEGSEFNSFVSHVDGRRWKFCEEPGVSSRGNMLKSIPASGLLRKLWWSTLGLQFDWSKRNYNVSLLHNKIPDALCQLAKKMAAPAMPGGEEFHPEAAIVNYFGLGDTLGGHLDDMEADWTKPIVSISLGCKAVFLLGGKSRQDPSVAMFLRGGDIVLMAVIMAI
;
A
#
# COMPACT_ATOMS: atom_id res chain seq x y z
N LYS A 1 1.40 5.94 -28.19
CA LYS A 1 1.53 5.74 -26.72
C LYS A 1 0.66 6.81 -26.08
N GLU A 2 -0.60 6.49 -25.82
CA GLU A 2 -1.66 7.43 -25.43
C GLU A 2 -1.33 8.12 -24.10
N ARG A 3 -1.42 9.45 -24.08
CA ARG A 3 -1.17 10.27 -22.89
C ARG A 3 -2.49 10.47 -22.15
N LYS A 4 -2.72 9.63 -21.13
CA LYS A 4 -3.88 9.75 -20.23
C LYS A 4 -3.51 10.66 -19.05
N ILE A 5 -4.36 11.66 -18.78
CA ILE A 5 -4.22 12.62 -17.68
C ILE A 5 -5.28 12.27 -16.62
N LEU A 6 -4.89 12.32 -15.34
CA LEU A 6 -5.82 12.14 -14.23
C LEU A 6 -6.42 13.51 -13.88
N VAL A 7 -7.74 13.65 -13.94
CA VAL A 7 -8.45 14.90 -13.64
C VAL A 7 -9.40 14.68 -12.47
N GLU A 8 -9.40 15.61 -11.52
CA GLU A 8 -10.32 15.67 -10.38
C GLU A 8 -11.67 16.19 -10.88
N GLU A 9 -12.75 15.46 -10.59
CA GLU A 9 -14.10 15.88 -10.96
C GLU A 9 -14.62 16.90 -9.93
N ASP A 10 -14.66 18.18 -10.30
CA ASP A 10 -15.27 19.23 -9.46
C ASP A 10 -16.77 18.95 -9.32
N SER A 11 -17.22 18.70 -8.09
CA SER A 11 -18.63 18.55 -7.76
C SER A 11 -19.33 19.92 -7.81
N SER A 12 -19.65 20.41 -9.01
CA SER A 12 -20.56 21.55 -9.15
C SER A 12 -22.01 21.08 -9.05
N TYR A 13 -22.67 21.46 -7.96
CA TYR A 13 -24.10 21.29 -7.72
C TYR A 13 -24.93 22.05 -8.77
N THR A 14 -25.92 21.36 -9.36
CA THR A 14 -27.23 21.95 -9.68
C THR A 14 -28.30 20.93 -9.32
N ASP A 15 -29.09 21.28 -8.31
CA ASP A 15 -30.32 20.65 -7.84
C ASP A 15 -31.45 20.83 -8.86
N GLU A 16 -32.26 19.79 -9.10
CA GLU A 16 -33.74 19.85 -9.13
C GLU A 16 -34.31 18.41 -9.04
N GLY A 17 -34.72 18.02 -7.81
CA GLY A 17 -35.94 17.27 -7.47
C GLY A 17 -36.25 15.88 -8.07
N SER A 18 -36.15 14.82 -7.24
CA SER A 18 -37.33 14.10 -6.69
C SER A 18 -36.90 12.95 -5.75
N GLU A 19 -37.69 12.74 -4.70
CA GLU A 19 -37.39 11.93 -3.52
C GLU A 19 -37.35 10.41 -3.76
N PHE A 20 -36.30 9.72 -3.28
CA PHE A 20 -36.44 8.42 -2.61
C PHE A 20 -35.25 8.17 -1.67
N ASN A 21 -35.53 7.93 -0.40
CA ASN A 21 -34.53 7.85 0.67
C ASN A 21 -34.31 6.37 1.07
N SER A 22 -33.07 5.86 0.93
CA SER A 22 -32.49 4.93 1.92
C SER A 22 -30.96 4.88 1.82
N PHE A 23 -30.34 5.71 2.66
CA PHE A 23 -29.02 5.59 3.30
C PHE A 23 -27.85 5.02 2.47
N VAL A 24 -27.31 5.84 1.56
CA VAL A 24 -25.93 5.71 1.10
C VAL A 24 -25.08 6.61 1.99
N SER A 25 -24.15 6.03 2.76
CA SER A 25 -23.16 6.78 3.51
C SER A 25 -22.40 7.69 2.55
N HIS A 26 -22.54 9.00 2.75
CA HIS A 26 -21.97 10.06 1.94
C HIS A 26 -20.43 10.03 2.02
N VAL A 27 -19.82 9.14 1.23
CA VAL A 27 -18.39 9.23 0.94
C VAL A 27 -18.25 10.39 -0.01
N ASP A 28 -17.70 11.50 0.48
CA ASP A 28 -17.16 12.58 -0.35
C ASP A 28 -15.94 12.03 -1.10
N GLY A 29 -16.24 11.16 -2.06
CA GLY A 29 -15.28 10.37 -2.81
C GLY A 29 -14.86 11.20 -4.00
N ARG A 30 -13.77 11.94 -3.85
CA ARG A 30 -13.09 12.59 -4.97
C ARG A 30 -12.92 11.59 -6.11
N ARG A 31 -13.70 11.82 -7.17
CA ARG A 31 -13.78 10.91 -8.30
C ARG A 31 -12.76 11.36 -9.34
N TRP A 32 -11.78 10.50 -9.59
CA TRP A 32 -10.72 10.75 -10.56
C TRP A 32 -11.06 10.05 -11.87
N LYS A 33 -10.98 10.77 -12.99
CA LYS A 33 -11.18 10.21 -14.33
C LYS A 33 -9.91 10.33 -15.16
N PHE A 34 -9.67 9.32 -15.99
CA PHE A 34 -8.63 9.37 -17.01
C PHE A 34 -9.19 10.08 -18.24
N CYS A 35 -8.63 11.23 -18.59
CA CYS A 35 -8.95 11.97 -19.80
C CYS A 35 -7.82 11.85 -20.82
N GLU A 36 -8.17 11.76 -22.10
CA GLU A 36 -7.22 11.92 -23.21
C GLU A 36 -6.96 13.41 -23.43
N GLU A 37 -5.72 13.81 -23.72
CA GLU A 37 -5.36 15.22 -23.93
C GLU A 37 -6.27 15.87 -24.99
N PRO A 38 -7.08 16.89 -24.63
CA PRO A 38 -7.79 17.68 -25.64
C PRO A 38 -6.78 18.53 -26.41
N GLY A 39 -6.89 18.53 -27.74
CA GLY A 39 -6.17 19.47 -28.60
C GLY A 39 -6.51 20.92 -28.21
N VAL A 40 -5.50 21.62 -27.70
CA VAL A 40 -5.39 23.06 -27.36
C VAL A 40 -6.54 24.00 -27.76
N SER A 41 -7.14 24.67 -26.76
CA SER A 41 -7.50 26.11 -26.67
C SER A 41 -8.24 26.29 -25.33
N SER A 42 -8.07 27.25 -24.43
CA SER A 42 -7.65 28.65 -24.45
C SER A 42 -7.42 29.14 -23.00
N ARG A 43 -6.53 30.13 -22.81
CA ARG A 43 -6.42 31.11 -21.70
C ARG A 43 -7.15 30.77 -20.37
N GLY A 44 -6.41 30.17 -19.45
CA GLY A 44 -6.71 30.08 -18.02
C GLY A 44 -5.43 29.59 -17.34
N ASN A 45 -5.15 30.08 -16.13
CA ASN A 45 -3.91 29.83 -15.38
C ASN A 45 -3.40 28.39 -15.60
N MET A 46 -2.26 28.20 -16.29
CA MET A 46 -1.76 26.87 -16.66
C MET A 46 -1.45 26.08 -15.38
N LEU A 47 -2.41 25.28 -14.93
CA LEU A 47 -2.15 24.18 -14.01
C LEU A 47 -1.12 23.28 -14.70
N LYS A 48 0.11 23.29 -14.20
CA LYS A 48 1.18 22.44 -14.70
C LYS A 48 0.78 20.99 -14.46
N SER A 49 0.26 20.32 -15.49
CA SER A 49 -0.05 18.90 -15.40
C SER A 49 1.26 18.12 -15.29
N ILE A 50 1.38 17.31 -14.23
CA ILE A 50 2.50 16.37 -14.09
C ILE A 50 2.00 15.02 -14.61
N PRO A 51 2.70 14.39 -15.58
CA PRO A 51 2.29 13.08 -16.04
C PRO A 51 2.36 12.07 -14.89
N ALA A 52 1.37 11.17 -14.80
CA ALA A 52 1.32 10.14 -13.76
C ALA A 52 2.61 9.31 -13.70
N SER A 53 3.25 9.05 -14.85
CA SER A 53 4.55 8.35 -14.90
C SER A 53 5.66 9.10 -14.16
N GLY A 54 5.60 10.43 -14.10
CA GLY A 54 6.52 11.25 -13.32
C GLY A 54 6.26 11.17 -11.81
N LEU A 55 5.00 11.01 -11.40
CA LEU A 55 4.61 10.82 -10.00
C LEU A 55 4.92 9.39 -9.52
N LEU A 56 4.66 8.38 -10.34
CA LEU A 56 4.95 6.98 -10.01
C LEU A 56 6.44 6.74 -9.75
N ARG A 57 7.34 7.46 -10.44
CA ARG A 57 8.78 7.40 -10.18
C ARG A 57 9.20 8.02 -8.85
N LYS A 58 8.33 8.79 -8.20
CA LYS A 58 8.57 9.40 -6.88
C LYS A 58 7.89 8.63 -5.75
N LEU A 59 7.11 7.60 -6.07
CA LEU A 59 6.42 6.79 -5.08
C LEU A 59 7.43 5.81 -4.48
N TRP A 60 7.57 5.85 -3.16
CA TRP A 60 8.44 4.94 -2.41
C TRP A 60 7.66 3.98 -1.54
N TRP A 61 6.55 4.43 -0.97
CA TRP A 61 5.69 3.58 -0.17
C TRP A 61 4.23 4.06 -0.22
N SER A 62 3.31 3.15 0.05
CA SER A 62 1.91 3.44 0.31
C SER A 62 1.35 2.48 1.34
N THR A 63 0.33 2.89 2.08
CA THR A 63 -0.35 2.11 3.12
C THR A 63 -1.74 1.67 2.66
N LEU A 64 -2.13 0.45 3.00
CA LEU A 64 -3.47 -0.10 2.81
C LEU A 64 -3.99 -0.58 4.17
N GLY A 65 -5.28 -0.40 4.47
CA GLY A 65 -5.77 -0.65 5.82
C GLY A 65 -5.26 0.40 6.81
N LEU A 66 -5.03 0.00 8.06
CA LEU A 66 -4.59 0.89 9.13
C LEU A 66 -3.35 1.70 8.72
N GLN A 67 -3.39 3.00 9.04
CA GLN A 67 -2.35 3.94 8.64
C GLN A 67 -1.20 3.92 9.65
N PHE A 68 0.01 3.69 9.16
CA PHE A 68 1.22 3.75 9.97
C PHE A 68 1.74 5.19 10.03
N ASP A 69 1.83 5.74 11.25
CA ASP A 69 2.46 7.03 11.50
C ASP A 69 3.95 6.82 11.78
N TRP A 70 4.78 7.12 10.77
CA TRP A 70 6.24 7.01 10.85
C TRP A 70 6.87 7.89 11.93
N SER A 71 6.25 9.02 12.27
CA SER A 71 6.78 9.94 13.28
C SER A 71 6.56 9.41 14.68
N LYS A 72 5.45 8.70 14.89
CA LYS A 72 5.08 8.09 16.17
C LYS A 72 5.46 6.62 16.27
N ARG A 73 5.93 6.00 15.18
CA ARG A 73 6.06 4.55 14.99
C ARG A 73 4.85 3.80 15.57
N ASN A 74 3.64 4.14 15.11
CA ASN A 74 2.44 3.48 15.58
C ASN A 74 1.32 3.50 14.53
N TYR A 75 0.44 2.52 14.60
CA TYR A 75 -0.80 2.50 13.81
C TYR A 75 -1.83 3.44 14.43
N ASN A 76 -2.39 4.31 13.62
CA ASN A 76 -3.47 5.19 14.05
C ASN A 76 -4.83 4.59 13.64
N VAL A 77 -5.44 3.87 14.60
CA VAL A 77 -6.74 3.20 14.43
C VAL A 77 -7.90 4.19 14.25
N SER A 78 -7.72 5.44 14.67
CA SER A 78 -8.76 6.47 14.57
C SER A 78 -8.81 7.16 13.21
N LEU A 79 -7.78 6.99 12.36
CA LEU A 79 -7.78 7.58 11.03
C LEU A 79 -8.65 6.76 10.08
N LEU A 80 -9.44 7.46 9.27
CA LEU A 80 -10.14 6.83 8.16
C LEU A 80 -9.13 6.21 7.21
N HIS A 81 -9.38 4.96 6.86
CA HIS A 81 -8.54 4.22 5.94
C HIS A 81 -9.34 3.35 4.99
N ASN A 82 -8.79 3.14 3.80
CA ASN A 82 -9.33 2.19 2.85
C ASN A 82 -9.10 0.77 3.35
N LYS A 83 -10.02 -0.13 3.01
CA LYS A 83 -9.83 -1.57 3.26
C LYS A 83 -8.71 -2.10 2.38
N ILE A 84 -7.98 -3.09 2.89
CA ILE A 84 -7.08 -3.88 2.06
C ILE A 84 -7.95 -4.62 1.03
N PRO A 85 -7.57 -4.62 -0.27
CA PRO A 85 -8.32 -5.36 -1.29
C PRO A 85 -8.54 -6.83 -0.93
N ASP A 86 -9.75 -7.33 -1.12
CA ASP A 86 -10.14 -8.68 -0.69
C ASP A 86 -9.24 -9.79 -1.23
N ALA A 87 -8.76 -9.65 -2.48
CA ALA A 87 -7.84 -10.59 -3.09
C ALA A 87 -6.51 -10.69 -2.33
N LEU A 88 -5.97 -9.55 -1.86
CA LEU A 88 -4.76 -9.52 -1.05
C LEU A 88 -5.02 -10.10 0.34
N CYS A 89 -6.17 -9.77 0.94
CA CYS A 89 -6.59 -10.37 2.22
C CYS A 89 -6.66 -11.89 2.14
N GLN A 90 -7.31 -12.44 1.12
CA GLN A 90 -7.44 -13.88 0.92
C GLN A 90 -6.09 -14.56 0.66
N LEU A 91 -5.22 -13.93 -0.12
CA LEU A 91 -3.88 -14.44 -0.37
C LEU A 91 -3.07 -14.47 0.94
N ALA A 92 -3.02 -13.37 1.68
CA ALA A 92 -2.30 -13.28 2.94
C ALA A 92 -2.84 -14.29 3.97
N LYS A 93 -4.17 -14.44 4.07
CA LYS A 93 -4.82 -15.46 4.89
C LYS A 93 -4.34 -16.87 4.58
N LYS A 94 -4.35 -17.25 3.30
CA LYS A 94 -3.91 -18.59 2.86
C LYS A 94 -2.43 -18.84 3.14
N MET A 95 -1.59 -17.83 2.91
CA MET A 95 -0.13 -17.95 3.08
C MET A 95 0.28 -17.93 4.56
N ALA A 96 -0.44 -17.22 5.41
CA ALA A 96 -0.18 -17.18 6.85
C ALA A 96 -0.64 -18.43 7.59
N ALA A 97 -1.63 -19.16 7.06
CA ALA A 97 -2.26 -20.32 7.72
C ALA A 97 -1.26 -21.34 8.34
N PRO A 98 -0.12 -21.68 7.72
CA PRO A 98 0.85 -22.62 8.32
C PRO A 98 1.57 -22.10 9.56
N ALA A 99 1.65 -20.77 9.75
CA ALA A 99 2.30 -20.14 10.90
C ALA A 99 1.31 -19.64 11.95
N MET A 100 0.00 -19.82 11.74
CA MET A 100 -1.01 -19.39 12.70
C MET A 100 -1.06 -20.35 13.91
N PRO A 101 -1.25 -19.82 15.13
CA PRO A 101 -1.59 -20.64 16.29
C PRO A 101 -2.85 -21.50 16.03
N GLY A 102 -2.88 -22.70 16.61
CA GLY A 102 -3.91 -23.70 16.32
C GLY A 102 -5.33 -23.19 16.55
N GLY A 103 -6.12 -23.14 15.47
CA GLY A 103 -7.53 -22.74 15.49
C GLY A 103 -7.77 -21.25 15.22
N GLU A 104 -6.72 -20.45 15.03
CA GLU A 104 -6.86 -19.03 14.72
C GLU A 104 -6.74 -18.74 13.23
N GLU A 105 -7.51 -17.76 12.75
CA GLU A 105 -7.43 -17.27 11.38
C GLU A 105 -6.63 -15.96 11.34
N PHE A 106 -5.75 -15.83 10.35
CA PHE A 106 -5.00 -14.60 10.12
C PHE A 106 -5.93 -13.49 9.62
N HIS A 107 -5.84 -12.30 10.19
CA HIS A 107 -6.65 -11.16 9.79
C HIS A 107 -5.73 -9.97 9.45
N PRO A 108 -5.43 -9.75 8.15
CA PRO A 108 -4.60 -8.61 7.76
C PRO A 108 -5.39 -7.30 7.94
N GLU A 109 -4.89 -6.43 8.82
CA GLU A 109 -5.50 -5.12 9.12
C GLU A 109 -4.73 -3.96 8.50
N ALA A 110 -3.42 -4.15 8.29
CA ALA A 110 -2.52 -3.17 7.70
C ALA A 110 -1.63 -3.84 6.65
N ALA A 111 -1.26 -3.09 5.61
CA ALA A 111 -0.23 -3.47 4.67
C ALA A 111 0.56 -2.24 4.20
N ILE A 112 1.87 -2.40 4.10
CA ILE A 112 2.78 -1.41 3.52
C ILE A 112 3.23 -1.95 2.17
N VAL A 113 3.03 -1.16 1.13
CA VAL A 113 3.51 -1.45 -0.23
C VAL A 113 4.75 -0.60 -0.46
N ASN A 114 5.89 -1.25 -0.62
CA ASN A 114 7.16 -0.60 -0.92
C ASN A 114 7.44 -0.65 -2.43
N TYR A 115 7.86 0.48 -3.00
CA TYR A 115 8.19 0.62 -4.42
C TYR A 115 9.67 0.88 -4.57
N PHE A 116 10.36 -0.04 -5.25
CA PHE A 116 11.80 0.03 -5.45
C PHE A 116 12.14 0.23 -6.93
N GLY A 117 12.91 1.26 -7.21
CA GLY A 117 13.62 1.48 -8.46
C GLY A 117 14.97 0.77 -8.50
N LEU A 118 15.67 0.89 -9.64
CA LEU A 118 17.01 0.36 -9.79
C LEU A 118 17.99 1.10 -8.87
N GLY A 119 18.66 0.36 -8.00
CA GLY A 119 19.63 0.91 -7.05
C GLY A 119 19.02 1.36 -5.72
N ASP A 120 17.69 1.32 -5.58
CA ASP A 120 17.05 1.57 -4.29
C ASP A 120 17.39 0.44 -3.31
N THR A 121 17.56 0.81 -2.05
CA THR A 121 17.86 -0.12 -0.96
C THR A 121 16.97 0.19 0.23
N LEU A 122 16.60 -0.85 0.96
CA LEU A 122 15.98 -0.71 2.27
C LEU A 122 17.00 -1.15 3.32
N GLY A 123 17.36 -0.22 4.21
CA GLY A 123 18.31 -0.52 5.28
C GLY A 123 17.72 -1.52 6.28
N GLY A 124 18.61 -2.21 7.00
CA GLY A 124 18.18 -3.17 8.00
C GLY A 124 17.39 -2.53 9.15
N HIS A 125 16.21 -3.08 9.41
CA HIS A 125 15.22 -2.63 10.38
C HIS A 125 14.48 -3.82 11.00
N LEU A 126 13.86 -3.57 12.14
CA LEU A 126 12.97 -4.52 12.79
C LEU A 126 11.54 -4.01 12.68
N ASP A 127 10.65 -4.89 12.27
CA ASP A 127 9.20 -4.72 12.34
C ASP A 127 8.74 -5.23 13.72
N ASP A 128 8.54 -4.29 14.65
CA ASP A 128 8.23 -4.52 16.07
C ASP A 128 7.05 -3.66 16.56
N MET A 129 6.25 -3.13 15.62
CA MET A 129 5.20 -2.15 15.91
C MET A 129 3.80 -2.75 15.89
N GLU A 130 3.69 -4.05 15.64
CA GLU A 130 2.49 -4.85 15.79
C GLU A 130 2.13 -5.00 17.27
N ALA A 131 0.85 -4.88 17.61
CA ALA A 131 0.37 -5.09 18.98
C ALA A 131 0.42 -6.56 19.42
N ASP A 132 0.31 -7.48 18.46
CA ASP A 132 0.31 -8.93 18.69
C ASP A 132 1.43 -9.60 17.89
N TRP A 133 2.49 -10.00 18.59
CA TRP A 133 3.68 -10.63 18.04
C TRP A 133 3.50 -12.13 17.76
N THR A 134 2.34 -12.69 18.11
CA THR A 134 1.99 -14.08 17.76
C THR A 134 1.56 -14.22 16.30
N LYS A 135 1.23 -13.11 15.64
CA LYS A 135 0.80 -13.07 14.24
C LYS A 135 2.01 -12.92 13.32
N PRO A 136 2.05 -13.65 12.20
CA PRO A 136 3.16 -13.54 11.26
C PRO A 136 3.03 -12.30 10.37
N ILE A 137 4.17 -11.87 9.83
CA ILE A 137 4.25 -10.89 8.74
C ILE A 137 4.32 -11.67 7.42
N VAL A 138 3.43 -11.31 6.49
CA VAL A 138 3.40 -11.87 5.12
C VAL A 138 4.01 -10.83 4.16
N SER A 139 5.24 -11.08 3.71
CA SER A 139 5.92 -10.21 2.73
C SER A 139 5.84 -10.82 1.34
N ILE A 140 5.30 -10.06 0.37
CA ILE A 140 5.07 -10.52 -1.00
C ILE A 140 5.98 -9.72 -1.94
N SER A 141 6.83 -10.39 -2.70
CA SER A 141 7.71 -9.76 -3.69
C SER A 141 7.09 -9.82 -5.08
N LEU A 142 7.06 -8.68 -5.79
CA LEU A 142 6.53 -8.58 -7.15
C LEU A 142 7.54 -7.86 -8.06
N GLY A 143 7.70 -8.38 -9.29
CA GLY A 143 8.55 -7.76 -10.30
C GLY A 143 10.01 -8.23 -10.24
N CYS A 144 10.94 -7.26 -10.17
CA CYS A 144 12.37 -7.51 -10.28
C CYS A 144 12.92 -8.34 -9.12
N LYS A 145 13.94 -9.14 -9.42
CA LYS A 145 14.67 -9.89 -8.39
C LYS A 145 15.41 -8.94 -7.45
N ALA A 146 15.29 -9.18 -6.14
CA ALA A 146 16.01 -8.47 -5.09
C ALA A 146 16.85 -9.44 -4.24
N VAL A 147 17.81 -8.88 -3.51
CA VAL A 147 18.52 -9.59 -2.44
C VAL A 147 17.87 -9.20 -1.12
N PHE A 148 17.40 -10.19 -0.38
CA PHE A 148 16.85 -10.02 0.97
C PHE A 148 17.85 -10.56 1.98
N LEU A 149 18.11 -9.78 3.02
CA LEU A 149 19.00 -10.14 4.11
C LEU A 149 18.15 -10.44 5.34
N LEU A 150 18.24 -11.65 5.84
CA LEU A 150 17.59 -12.06 7.08
C LEU A 150 18.63 -12.01 8.20
N GLY A 151 18.54 -11.00 9.06
CA GLY A 151 19.41 -10.77 10.20
C GLY A 151 19.03 -11.58 11.44
N GLY A 152 19.83 -11.41 12.49
CA GLY A 152 19.61 -12.04 13.79
C GLY A 152 18.87 -11.14 14.79
N LYS A 153 19.12 -11.37 16.08
CA LYS A 153 18.54 -10.58 17.19
C LYS A 153 19.25 -9.23 17.35
N SER A 154 20.52 -9.18 16.95
CA SER A 154 21.33 -7.97 16.94
C SER A 154 21.79 -7.62 15.52
N ARG A 155 22.09 -6.34 15.29
CA ARG A 155 22.68 -5.84 14.04
C ARG A 155 24.08 -6.41 13.76
N GLN A 156 24.75 -6.96 14.76
CA GLN A 156 26.06 -7.61 14.59
C GLN A 156 25.96 -9.08 14.19
N ASP A 157 24.77 -9.68 14.28
CA ASP A 157 24.58 -11.07 13.91
C ASP A 157 24.72 -11.22 12.39
N PRO A 158 25.34 -12.31 11.90
CA PRO A 158 25.49 -12.54 10.48
C PRO A 158 24.11 -12.67 9.82
N SER A 159 23.92 -12.00 8.70
CA SER A 159 22.69 -12.10 7.91
C SER A 159 22.76 -13.24 6.90
N VAL A 160 21.62 -13.89 6.70
CA VAL A 160 21.42 -14.88 5.64
C VAL A 160 20.89 -14.16 4.41
N ALA A 161 21.66 -14.15 3.33
CA ALA A 161 21.24 -13.57 2.07
C ALA A 161 20.43 -14.59 1.24
N MET A 162 19.28 -14.15 0.72
CA MET A 162 18.46 -14.94 -0.20
C MET A 162 17.97 -14.07 -1.36
N PHE A 163 17.68 -14.70 -2.50
CA PHE A 163 17.03 -14.01 -3.61
C PHE A 163 15.52 -14.03 -3.40
N LEU A 164 14.88 -12.88 -3.54
CA LEU A 164 13.44 -12.77 -3.74
C LEU A 164 13.17 -12.44 -5.21
N ARG A 165 12.36 -13.26 -5.85
CA ARG A 165 11.89 -13.10 -7.23
C ARG A 165 10.43 -12.66 -7.21
N GLY A 166 9.95 -12.13 -8.33
CA GLY A 166 8.53 -11.84 -8.49
C GLY A 166 7.68 -13.11 -8.27
N GLY A 167 6.78 -13.05 -7.29
CA GLY A 167 5.93 -14.15 -6.86
C GLY A 167 6.39 -14.84 -5.56
N ASP A 168 7.60 -14.56 -5.09
CA ASP A 168 8.09 -15.14 -3.83
C ASP A 168 7.39 -14.48 -2.64
N ILE A 169 7.08 -15.29 -1.62
CA ILE A 169 6.44 -14.86 -0.39
C ILE A 169 7.30 -15.32 0.78
N VAL A 170 7.66 -14.37 1.64
CA VAL A 170 8.38 -14.62 2.89
C VAL A 170 7.38 -14.51 4.04
N LEU A 171 7.27 -15.57 4.81
CA LEU A 171 6.47 -15.60 6.03
C LEU A 171 7.41 -15.49 7.22
N MET A 172 7.23 -14.45 8.04
CA MET A 172 8.08 -14.18 9.20
C MET A 172 7.24 -14.23 10.46
N ALA A 173 7.50 -15.21 11.33
CA ALA A 173 6.99 -15.24 12.69
C ALA A 173 8.11 -14.79 13.64
N VAL A 174 7.77 -13.98 14.63
CA VAL A 174 8.72 -13.15 15.42
C VAL A 174 9.91 -13.95 15.97
N ILE A 175 11.12 -13.68 15.46
CA ILE A 175 12.24 -12.86 16.00
C ILE A 175 13.28 -12.77 14.86
N MET A 176 13.17 -11.81 13.95
CA MET A 176 14.20 -11.63 12.90
C MET A 176 14.31 -10.14 12.55
N ALA A 177 15.52 -9.58 12.60
CA ALA A 177 15.80 -8.27 11.99
C ALA A 177 15.94 -8.45 10.47
N ILE A 178 15.43 -7.51 9.67
CA ILE A 178 15.71 -7.36 8.23
C ILE A 178 16.93 -6.44 8.08
#